data_AF-A0A940L6Q9-F1
#
_entry.id   AF-A0A940L6Q9-F1
#
_cell.length_a   1.000
_cell.length_b   1.000
_cell.length_c   1.000
_cell.angle_alpha   90.00
_cell.angle_beta   90.00
_cell.angle_gamma   90.00
#
_symmetry.space_group_name_H-M   'P 1'
#
loop_
_entity.id
_entity.type
_entity.pdbx_description
1 polymer ?
#
loop_
_entity_poly.entity_id
_entity_poly.type
_entity_poly.pdbx_seq_one_letter_code
_entity_poly.pdbx_strand_id
1 'polypeptide(L)'
;MEFYQQPTQNEINALAEKTQSVFKTESQKMINAFINFPWENEEAYSHWLAQSYYLVRHTTTYLCLTAGGMSFHQPEHHSFLLHHLREETNHEMLAFRDQENMGWTIDQTPETFEAQMMSQSQYYFIDKTPFAHYGFFWLLEAMAAEAGPIALKRLMKTYGKGCVSFLELHATEDVEHSREIAAMVEKFPAHVLPYVIRNMEQTGRLYTEMLENIAKKVSSVNN
;
A
#
# COMPACT_ATOMS: atom_id res chain seq x y z
N MET A 1 -32.88 4.40 21.42
CA MET A 1 -31.64 5.07 21.88
C MET A 1 -30.83 3.97 22.55
N GLU A 2 -30.02 3.25 21.78
CA GLU A 2 -29.09 2.27 22.36
C GLU A 2 -27.95 3.04 23.00
N PHE A 3 -27.76 2.85 24.31
CA PHE A 3 -26.61 3.38 25.01
C PHE A 3 -25.38 2.63 24.51
N TYR A 4 -24.61 3.25 23.63
CA TYR A 4 -23.30 2.74 23.24
C TYR A 4 -22.44 2.71 24.50
N GLN A 5 -22.24 1.52 25.07
CA GLN A 5 -21.35 1.35 26.21
C GLN A 5 -19.94 1.69 25.74
N GLN A 6 -19.27 2.56 26.49
CA GLN A 6 -17.87 2.86 26.23
C GLN A 6 -17.06 1.57 26.42
N PRO A 7 -16.14 1.24 25.49
CA PRO A 7 -15.33 0.04 25.62
C PRO A 7 -14.50 0.10 26.90
N THR A 8 -14.36 -1.04 27.55
CA THR A 8 -13.48 -1.24 28.70
C THR A 8 -12.01 -1.11 28.28
N GLN A 9 -11.13 -0.78 29.23
CA GLN A 9 -9.69 -0.72 28.95
C GLN A 9 -9.14 -2.04 28.38
N ASN A 10 -9.68 -3.18 28.81
CA ASN A 10 -9.30 -4.49 28.29
C ASN A 10 -9.68 -4.67 26.82
N GLU A 11 -10.86 -4.20 26.40
CA GLU A 11 -11.29 -4.24 25.00
C GLU A 11 -10.45 -3.31 24.13
N ILE A 12 -10.07 -2.13 24.65
CA ILE A 12 -9.15 -1.20 23.98
C ILE A 12 -7.79 -1.87 23.75
N ASN A 13 -7.22 -2.47 24.80
CA ASN A 13 -5.92 -3.15 24.71
C ASN A 13 -5.97 -4.33 23.73
N ALA A 14 -7.04 -5.14 23.79
CA ALA A 14 -7.23 -6.27 22.88
C ALA A 14 -7.35 -5.83 21.41
N LEU A 15 -8.00 -4.69 21.13
CA LEU A 15 -8.06 -4.14 19.77
C LEU A 15 -6.71 -3.61 19.28
N ALA A 16 -5.92 -2.97 20.15
CA ALA A 16 -4.56 -2.53 19.82
C ALA A 16 -3.66 -3.74 19.51
N GLU A 17 -3.67 -4.77 20.35
CA GLU A 17 -2.94 -6.02 20.13
C GLU A 17 -3.37 -6.71 18.83
N LYS A 18 -4.67 -6.77 18.57
CA LYS A 18 -5.20 -7.32 17.31
C LYS A 18 -4.72 -6.53 16.11
N THR A 19 -4.70 -5.20 16.18
CA THR A 19 -4.23 -4.32 15.10
C THR A 19 -2.79 -4.65 14.73
N GLN A 20 -1.90 -4.76 15.73
CA GLN A 20 -0.50 -5.13 15.53
C GLN A 20 -0.35 -6.56 15.00
N SER A 21 -1.14 -7.51 15.51
CA SER A 21 -1.13 -8.90 15.03
C SER A 21 -1.57 -9.01 13.56
N VAL A 22 -2.60 -8.26 13.16
CA VAL A 22 -3.09 -8.24 11.78
C VAL A 22 -2.05 -7.61 10.86
N PHE A 23 -1.50 -6.44 11.24
CA PHE A 23 -0.42 -5.79 10.51
C PHE A 23 0.72 -6.76 10.23
N LYS A 24 1.28 -7.41 11.27
CA LYS A 24 2.35 -8.39 11.14
C LYS A 24 1.99 -9.56 10.22
N THR A 25 0.76 -10.06 10.32
CA THR A 25 0.31 -11.21 9.54
C THR A 25 0.20 -10.86 8.06
N GLU A 26 -0.45 -9.74 7.75
CA GLU A 26 -0.69 -9.31 6.37
C GLU A 26 0.58 -8.78 5.71
N SER A 27 1.40 -7.99 6.41
CA SER A 27 2.68 -7.51 5.88
C SER A 27 3.60 -8.67 5.54
N GLN A 28 3.71 -9.69 6.40
CA GLN A 28 4.55 -10.86 6.12
C GLN A 28 4.07 -11.64 4.89
N LYS A 29 2.75 -11.78 4.68
CA LYS A 29 2.21 -12.41 3.47
C LYS A 29 2.57 -11.61 2.23
N MET A 30 2.41 -10.29 2.27
CA MET A 30 2.77 -9.40 1.17
C MET A 30 4.26 -9.46 0.86
N ILE A 31 5.12 -9.35 1.88
CA ILE A 31 6.57 -9.44 1.78
C ILE A 31 6.99 -10.77 1.16
N ASN A 32 6.42 -11.89 1.63
CA ASN A 32 6.72 -13.20 1.07
C ASN A 32 6.32 -13.32 -0.40
N ALA A 33 5.14 -12.84 -0.77
CA ALA A 33 4.70 -12.82 -2.16
C ALA A 33 5.60 -11.94 -3.03
N PHE A 34 6.00 -10.77 -2.51
CA PHE A 34 6.85 -9.79 -3.19
C PHE A 34 8.26 -10.33 -3.42
N ILE A 35 8.88 -10.95 -2.41
CA ILE A 35 10.21 -11.57 -2.54
C ILE A 35 10.20 -12.69 -3.59
N ASN A 36 9.14 -13.51 -3.61
CA ASN A 36 9.02 -14.63 -4.53
C ASN A 36 8.53 -14.24 -5.93
N PHE A 37 8.17 -12.97 -6.14
CA PHE A 37 7.73 -12.49 -7.44
C PHE A 37 8.85 -12.65 -8.51
N PRO A 38 8.50 -13.00 -9.76
CA PRO A 38 9.48 -13.23 -10.82
C PRO A 38 9.97 -11.91 -11.43
N TRP A 39 10.70 -11.11 -10.63
CA TRP A 39 11.18 -9.78 -11.02
C TRP A 39 11.96 -9.75 -12.33
N GLU A 40 12.72 -10.79 -12.65
CA GLU A 40 13.51 -10.89 -13.88
C GLU A 40 12.68 -11.28 -15.12
N ASN A 41 11.39 -11.58 -14.96
CA ASN A 41 10.47 -11.75 -16.08
C ASN A 41 9.88 -10.40 -16.48
N GLU A 42 10.18 -9.97 -17.72
CA GLU A 42 9.83 -8.63 -18.21
C GLU A 42 8.32 -8.38 -18.24
N GLU A 43 7.52 -9.36 -18.67
CA GLU A 43 6.06 -9.25 -18.68
C GLU A 43 5.52 -9.12 -17.26
N ALA A 44 6.01 -9.93 -16.31
CA ALA A 44 5.57 -9.86 -14.93
C ALA A 44 5.90 -8.51 -14.29
N TYR A 45 7.13 -8.02 -14.48
CA TYR A 45 7.55 -6.74 -13.93
C TYR A 45 6.75 -5.57 -14.54
N SER A 46 6.54 -5.59 -15.85
CA SER A 46 5.72 -4.60 -16.54
C SER A 46 4.27 -4.61 -16.07
N HIS A 47 3.69 -5.79 -15.83
CA HIS A 47 2.38 -5.91 -15.21
C HIS A 47 2.33 -5.32 -13.80
N TRP A 48 3.35 -5.57 -12.98
CA TRP A 48 3.43 -5.01 -11.64
C TRP A 48 3.54 -3.48 -11.67
N LEU A 49 4.40 -2.90 -12.53
CA LEU A 49 4.50 -1.44 -12.70
C LEU A 49 3.16 -0.82 -13.12
N ALA A 50 2.43 -1.46 -14.04
CA ALA A 50 1.12 -1.00 -14.44
C ALA A 50 0.13 -0.99 -13.26
N GLN A 51 0.09 -2.05 -12.46
CA GLN A 51 -0.80 -2.08 -11.29
C GLN A 51 -0.40 -1.04 -10.24
N SER A 52 0.90 -0.85 -10.02
CA SER A 52 1.42 0.23 -9.16
C SER A 52 1.00 1.60 -9.69
N TYR A 53 1.04 1.85 -11.00
CA TYR A 53 0.52 3.08 -11.61
C TYR A 53 -0.98 3.25 -11.33
N TYR A 54 -1.80 2.22 -11.55
CA TYR A 54 -3.24 2.27 -11.31
C TYR A 54 -3.60 2.51 -9.84
N LEU A 55 -2.80 2.01 -8.90
CA LEU A 55 -2.98 2.27 -7.47
C LEU A 55 -2.52 3.69 -7.10
N VAL A 56 -1.29 4.05 -7.45
CA VAL A 56 -0.61 5.26 -6.96
C VAL A 56 -1.17 6.55 -7.56
N ARG A 57 -1.77 6.50 -8.76
CA ARG A 57 -2.46 7.66 -9.35
C ARG A 57 -3.61 8.20 -8.48
N HIS A 58 -4.08 7.42 -7.51
CA HIS A 58 -5.10 7.85 -6.56
C HIS A 58 -4.53 8.31 -5.21
N THR A 59 -3.26 8.04 -4.89
CA THR A 59 -2.66 8.29 -3.56
C THR A 59 -2.84 9.73 -3.11
N THR A 60 -2.52 10.71 -3.95
CA THR A 60 -2.69 12.13 -3.62
C THR A 60 -4.15 12.50 -3.33
N THR A 61 -5.11 11.87 -4.04
CA THR A 61 -6.54 12.04 -3.78
C THR A 61 -6.93 11.41 -2.44
N TYR A 62 -6.45 10.20 -2.13
CA TYR A 62 -6.71 9.54 -0.85
C TYR A 62 -6.19 10.35 0.33
N LEU A 63 -4.98 10.90 0.21
CA LEU A 63 -4.36 11.74 1.23
C LEU A 63 -5.14 13.04 1.44
N CYS A 64 -5.59 13.69 0.37
CA CYS A 64 -6.46 14.87 0.47
C CYS A 64 -7.78 14.55 1.19
N LEU A 65 -8.44 13.45 0.83
CA LEU A 65 -9.71 13.05 1.45
C LEU A 65 -9.52 12.67 2.92
N THR A 66 -8.43 11.97 3.22
CA THR A 66 -8.08 11.58 4.59
C THR A 66 -7.81 12.81 5.44
N ALA A 67 -6.94 13.72 4.99
CA ALA A 67 -6.63 14.96 5.69
C ALA A 67 -7.87 15.84 5.88
N GLY A 68 -8.70 15.98 4.85
CA GLY A 68 -9.95 16.74 4.91
C GLY A 68 -11.00 16.14 5.87
N GLY A 69 -10.95 14.82 6.10
CA GLY A 69 -11.82 14.13 7.05
C GLY A 69 -11.34 14.17 8.50
N MET A 70 -10.06 14.51 8.75
CA MET A 70 -9.50 14.53 10.11
C MET A 70 -10.06 15.69 10.94
N SER A 71 -10.26 15.46 12.24
CA SER A 71 -10.78 16.48 13.16
C SER A 71 -9.80 17.64 13.35
N PHE A 72 -10.32 18.84 13.61
CA PHE A 72 -9.51 20.01 14.00
C PHE A 72 -8.64 19.75 15.25
N HIS A 73 -9.07 18.82 16.11
CA HIS A 73 -8.33 18.46 17.34
C HIS A 73 -7.21 17.45 17.11
N GLN A 74 -6.84 17.17 15.86
CA GLN A 74 -5.81 16.20 15.47
C GLN A 74 -4.78 16.86 14.52
N PRO A 75 -4.14 17.97 14.91
CA PRO A 75 -3.25 18.74 14.04
C PRO A 75 -2.01 17.94 13.58
N GLU A 76 -1.57 16.96 14.37
CA GLU A 76 -0.47 16.05 14.02
C GLU A 76 -0.81 15.18 12.81
N HIS A 77 -2.04 14.69 12.70
CA HIS A 77 -2.51 13.93 11.54
C HIS A 77 -2.56 14.80 10.29
N HIS A 78 -3.10 16.01 10.43
CA HIS A 78 -3.11 16.98 9.32
C HIS A 78 -1.70 17.29 8.82
N SER A 79 -0.76 17.59 9.72
CA SER A 79 0.61 17.92 9.34
C SER A 79 1.32 16.76 8.65
N PHE A 80 1.20 15.55 9.18
CA PHE A 80 1.78 14.34 8.59
C PHE A 80 1.22 14.11 7.18
N LEU A 81 -0.11 14.11 7.03
CA LEU A 81 -0.76 13.81 5.75
C LEU A 81 -0.45 14.86 4.68
N LEU A 82 -0.32 16.14 5.05
CA LEU A 82 0.05 17.20 4.09
C LEU A 82 1.52 17.12 3.66
N HIS A 83 2.41 16.71 4.57
CA HIS A 83 3.80 16.44 4.23
C HIS A 83 3.89 15.27 3.24
N HIS A 84 3.25 14.16 3.59
CA HIS A 84 3.25 12.95 2.78
C HIS A 84 2.56 13.15 1.42
N LEU A 85 1.48 13.95 1.36
CA LEU A 85 0.86 14.37 0.10
C LEU A 85 1.84 15.06 -0.85
N ARG A 86 2.71 15.91 -0.31
CA ARG A 86 3.70 16.63 -1.10
C ARG A 86 4.76 15.68 -1.67
N GLU A 87 5.15 14.67 -0.90
CA GLU A 87 6.11 13.65 -1.33
C GLU A 87 5.52 12.79 -2.43
N GLU A 88 4.34 12.21 -2.21
CA GLU A 88 3.63 11.32 -3.14
C GLU A 88 3.20 11.95 -4.49
N THR A 89 3.44 13.25 -4.67
CA THR A 89 3.02 13.98 -5.87
C THR A 89 3.83 13.55 -7.10
N ASN A 90 3.14 12.97 -8.09
CA ASN A 90 3.67 12.42 -9.35
C ASN A 90 4.42 11.07 -9.21
N HIS A 91 4.27 10.35 -8.11
CA HIS A 91 4.88 9.01 -7.98
C HIS A 91 4.37 8.02 -9.03
N GLU A 92 3.12 8.15 -9.47
CA GLU A 92 2.55 7.35 -10.55
C GLU A 92 3.33 7.50 -11.87
N MET A 93 3.89 8.68 -12.11
CA MET A 93 4.68 8.93 -13.31
C MET A 93 6.02 8.19 -13.31
N LEU A 94 6.53 7.78 -12.15
CA LEU A 94 7.74 6.95 -12.07
C LEU A 94 7.44 5.55 -12.58
N ALA A 95 6.34 4.93 -12.10
CA ALA A 95 5.94 3.60 -12.54
C ALA A 95 5.59 3.58 -14.04
N PHE A 96 4.89 4.61 -14.50
CA PHE A 96 4.57 4.79 -15.91
C PHE A 96 5.84 4.90 -16.79
N ARG A 97 6.81 5.73 -16.40
CA ARG A 97 8.06 5.91 -17.16
C ARG A 97 8.95 4.68 -17.13
N ASP A 98 9.05 3.99 -16.00
CA ASP A 98 9.79 2.73 -15.90
C ASP A 98 9.23 1.70 -16.89
N GLN A 99 7.90 1.64 -17.02
CA GLN A 99 7.22 0.77 -17.97
C GLN A 99 7.47 1.19 -19.43
N GLU A 100 7.34 2.47 -19.76
CA GLU A 100 7.62 3.00 -21.11
C GLU A 100 9.06 2.73 -21.54
N ASN A 101 10.02 2.86 -20.61
CA ASN A 101 11.44 2.61 -20.87
C ASN A 101 11.73 1.13 -21.19
N MET A 102 10.87 0.21 -20.76
CA MET A 102 10.93 -1.20 -21.14
C MET A 102 10.15 -1.51 -22.43
N GLY A 103 9.56 -0.50 -23.10
CA GLY A 103 8.81 -0.67 -24.34
C GLY A 103 7.38 -1.17 -24.15
N TRP A 104 6.86 -1.15 -22.92
CA TRP A 104 5.49 -1.53 -22.61
C TRP A 104 4.58 -0.30 -22.55
N THR A 105 3.30 -0.51 -22.86
CA THR A 105 2.25 0.50 -22.74
C THR A 105 1.19 0.04 -21.74
N ILE A 106 0.50 1.01 -21.14
CA ILE A 106 -0.55 0.72 -20.15
C ILE A 106 -1.72 -0.09 -20.75
N ASP A 107 -1.98 0.07 -22.05
CA ASP A 107 -3.02 -0.67 -22.79
C ASP A 107 -2.71 -2.18 -22.89
N GLN A 108 -1.41 -2.55 -22.89
CA GLN A 108 -0.97 -3.95 -22.88
C GLN A 108 -1.06 -4.59 -21.49
N THR A 109 -1.23 -3.77 -20.45
CA THR A 109 -1.19 -4.17 -19.05
C THR A 109 -2.38 -3.56 -18.29
N PRO A 110 -3.62 -3.91 -18.69
CA PRO A 110 -4.82 -3.32 -18.10
C PRO A 110 -4.89 -3.54 -16.59
N GLU A 111 -5.63 -2.65 -15.92
CA GLU A 111 -5.91 -2.75 -14.49
C GLU A 111 -6.53 -4.12 -14.15
N THR A 112 -5.97 -4.80 -13.15
CA THR A 112 -6.53 -6.07 -12.68
C THR A 112 -7.69 -5.84 -11.72
N PHE A 113 -8.49 -6.88 -11.50
CA PHE A 113 -9.58 -6.85 -10.53
C PHE A 113 -9.07 -6.48 -9.12
N GLU A 114 -7.92 -7.01 -8.71
CA GLU A 114 -7.34 -6.76 -7.41
C GLU A 114 -6.92 -5.30 -7.24
N ALA A 115 -6.21 -4.73 -8.22
CA ALA A 115 -5.80 -3.33 -8.20
C ALA A 115 -7.02 -2.40 -8.18
N GLN A 116 -8.00 -2.67 -9.05
CA GLN A 116 -9.24 -1.92 -9.11
C GLN A 116 -10.01 -1.95 -7.78
N MET A 117 -10.14 -3.14 -7.19
CA MET A 117 -10.89 -3.30 -5.94
C MET A 117 -10.17 -2.69 -4.75
N MET A 118 -8.85 -2.76 -4.73
CA MET A 118 -8.03 -2.11 -3.73
C MET A 118 -8.23 -0.59 -3.80
N SER A 119 -8.11 0.02 -4.98
CA SER A 119 -8.34 1.45 -5.19
C SER A 119 -9.76 1.88 -4.79
N GLN A 120 -10.79 1.21 -5.32
CA GLN A 120 -12.18 1.57 -5.04
C GLN A 120 -12.53 1.46 -3.55
N SER A 121 -11.98 0.45 -2.86
CA SER A 121 -12.24 0.25 -1.44
C SER A 121 -11.68 1.37 -0.55
N GLN A 122 -10.61 2.04 -0.96
CA GLN A 122 -10.04 3.15 -0.18
C GLN A 122 -11.03 4.30 -0.05
N TYR A 123 -11.74 4.65 -1.12
CA TYR A 123 -12.81 5.66 -1.07
C TYR A 123 -13.91 5.28 -0.06
N TYR A 124 -14.32 4.01 -0.02
CA TYR A 124 -15.28 3.53 0.97
C TYR A 124 -14.73 3.61 2.40
N PHE A 125 -13.50 3.17 2.63
CA PHE A 125 -12.91 3.17 3.97
C PHE A 125 -12.70 4.59 4.50
N ILE A 126 -12.19 5.49 3.68
CA ILE A 126 -12.00 6.91 4.01
C ILE A 126 -13.33 7.57 4.36
N ASP A 127 -14.40 7.29 3.59
CA ASP A 127 -15.76 7.78 3.88
C ASP A 127 -16.26 7.32 5.25
N LYS A 128 -15.96 6.08 5.66
CA LYS A 128 -16.38 5.56 6.97
C LYS A 128 -15.58 6.17 8.12
N THR A 129 -14.27 6.31 7.93
CA THR A 129 -13.40 7.05 8.84
C THR A 129 -12.05 7.30 8.15
N PRO A 130 -11.52 8.54 8.18
CA PRO A 130 -10.22 8.84 7.56
C PRO A 130 -9.10 7.99 8.17
N PHE A 131 -9.21 7.59 9.44
CA PHE A 131 -8.25 6.70 10.11
C PHE A 131 -8.08 5.35 9.42
N ALA A 132 -9.12 4.85 8.73
CA ALA A 132 -9.06 3.56 8.06
C ALA A 132 -7.98 3.51 6.97
N HIS A 133 -7.68 4.64 6.34
CA HIS A 133 -6.69 4.72 5.27
C HIS A 133 -5.28 4.37 5.77
N TYR A 134 -4.96 4.62 7.03
CA TYR A 134 -3.67 4.24 7.63
C TYR A 134 -3.40 2.74 7.53
N GLY A 135 -4.44 1.90 7.54
CA GLY A 135 -4.25 0.46 7.34
C GLY A 135 -3.70 0.11 5.94
N PHE A 136 -4.08 0.88 4.92
CA PHE A 136 -3.66 0.66 3.55
C PHE A 136 -2.19 1.06 3.35
N PHE A 137 -1.85 2.32 3.60
CA PHE A 137 -0.50 2.80 3.30
C PHE A 137 0.55 2.28 4.29
N TRP A 138 0.19 1.96 5.54
CA TRP A 138 1.12 1.29 6.46
C TRP A 138 1.63 -0.06 5.93
N LEU A 139 0.73 -0.88 5.36
CA LEU A 139 1.11 -2.17 4.81
C LEU A 139 2.01 -2.04 3.58
N LEU A 140 1.67 -1.11 2.67
CA LEU A 140 2.43 -0.91 1.44
C LEU A 140 3.83 -0.41 1.74
N GLU A 141 3.96 0.60 2.58
CA GLU A 141 5.26 1.17 2.97
C GLU A 141 6.11 0.16 3.75
N ALA A 142 5.51 -0.60 4.68
CA ALA A 142 6.24 -1.63 5.41
C ALA A 142 6.81 -2.69 4.47
N MET A 143 6.01 -3.14 3.49
CA MET A 143 6.45 -4.10 2.48
C MET A 143 7.54 -3.49 1.59
N ALA A 144 7.40 -2.25 1.13
CA ALA A 144 8.39 -1.57 0.30
C ALA A 144 9.72 -1.37 1.05
N ALA A 145 9.67 -0.94 2.30
CA ALA A 145 10.83 -0.77 3.17
C ALA A 145 11.61 -2.08 3.38
N GLU A 146 10.90 -3.20 3.60
CA GLU A 146 11.55 -4.48 3.89
C GLU A 146 11.97 -5.25 2.63
N ALA A 147 11.07 -5.38 1.65
CA ALA A 147 11.26 -6.23 0.49
C ALA A 147 11.76 -5.46 -0.76
N GLY A 148 11.54 -4.14 -0.80
CA GLY A 148 11.94 -3.27 -1.91
C GLY A 148 13.43 -3.33 -2.23
N PRO A 149 14.35 -3.22 -1.25
CA PRO A 149 15.79 -3.31 -1.51
C PRO A 149 16.22 -4.65 -2.14
N ILE A 150 15.53 -5.75 -1.81
CA ILE A 150 15.82 -7.08 -2.36
C ILE A 150 15.40 -7.15 -3.83
N ALA A 151 14.19 -6.72 -4.14
CA ALA A 151 13.68 -6.67 -5.51
C ALA A 151 14.45 -5.66 -6.37
N LEU A 152 14.76 -4.48 -5.84
CA LEU A 152 15.53 -3.44 -6.52
C LEU A 152 16.90 -3.96 -6.97
N LYS A 153 17.59 -4.73 -6.13
CA LYS A 153 18.87 -5.35 -6.51
C LYS A 153 18.73 -6.31 -7.70
N ARG A 154 17.63 -7.08 -7.76
CA ARG A 154 17.34 -8.01 -8.86
C ARG A 154 17.01 -7.24 -10.14
N LEU A 155 16.12 -6.26 -10.04
CA LEU A 155 15.68 -5.42 -11.16
C LEU A 155 16.81 -4.58 -11.75
N MET A 156 17.61 -3.91 -10.91
CA MET A 156 18.75 -3.10 -11.35
C MET A 156 19.77 -3.94 -12.13
N LYS A 157 19.94 -5.22 -11.77
CA LYS A 157 20.81 -6.14 -12.50
C LYS A 157 20.23 -6.52 -13.87
N THR A 158 18.91 -6.66 -13.98
CA THR A 158 18.24 -7.18 -15.18
C THR A 158 17.90 -6.08 -16.19
N TYR A 159 17.30 -4.98 -15.75
CA TYR A 159 16.80 -3.91 -16.62
C TYR A 159 17.65 -2.64 -16.58
N GLY A 160 18.49 -2.50 -15.55
CA GLY A 160 19.38 -1.35 -15.41
C GLY A 160 18.70 -0.09 -14.89
N LYS A 161 19.49 0.99 -14.84
CA LYS A 161 19.04 2.30 -14.34
C LYS A 161 18.08 2.95 -15.32
N GLY A 162 16.97 3.48 -14.80
CA GLY A 162 15.92 4.15 -15.58
C GLY A 162 14.67 3.31 -15.82
N CYS A 163 14.70 2.02 -15.48
CA CYS A 163 13.52 1.15 -15.51
C CYS A 163 13.10 0.70 -14.10
N VAL A 164 13.61 1.36 -13.05
CA VAL A 164 13.42 0.96 -11.65
C VAL A 164 13.24 2.14 -10.70
N SER A 165 13.01 3.34 -11.22
CA SER A 165 12.95 4.58 -10.44
C SER A 165 11.80 4.60 -9.44
N PHE A 166 10.66 3.97 -9.76
CA PHE A 166 9.54 3.85 -8.85
C PHE A 166 9.91 3.05 -7.60
N LEU A 167 10.45 1.84 -7.80
CA LEU A 167 10.84 1.01 -6.67
C LEU A 167 12.06 1.56 -5.93
N GLU A 168 12.99 2.20 -6.63
CA GLU A 168 14.16 2.84 -6.01
C GLU A 168 13.73 3.89 -4.99
N LEU A 169 12.74 4.73 -5.33
CA LEU A 169 12.21 5.74 -4.42
C LEU A 169 11.59 5.09 -3.16
N HIS A 170 10.60 4.23 -3.35
CA HIS A 170 9.87 3.58 -2.25
C HIS A 170 10.73 2.67 -1.38
N ALA A 171 11.74 2.00 -1.96
CA ALA A 171 12.70 1.21 -1.17
C ALA A 171 13.58 2.05 -0.23
N THR A 172 13.62 3.37 -0.42
CA THR A 172 14.42 4.29 0.40
C THR A 172 13.58 5.16 1.33
N GLU A 173 12.51 5.77 0.83
CA GLU A 173 11.72 6.75 1.60
C GLU A 173 10.76 6.05 2.60
N ASP A 174 10.22 4.89 2.26
CA ASP A 174 9.16 4.24 3.05
C ASP A 174 9.64 3.65 4.40
N VAL A 175 10.96 3.57 4.62
CA VAL A 175 11.54 3.04 5.88
C VAL A 175 11.16 3.91 7.07
N GLU A 176 11.23 5.23 6.92
CA GLU A 176 10.86 6.15 8.00
C GLU A 176 9.35 6.35 8.07
N HIS A 177 8.66 6.44 6.93
CA HIS A 177 7.20 6.57 6.89
C HIS A 177 6.50 5.42 7.63
N SER A 178 6.92 4.16 7.41
CA SER A 178 6.33 3.00 8.08
C SER A 178 6.43 3.08 9.62
N ARG A 179 7.53 3.64 10.15
CA ARG A 179 7.72 3.84 11.60
C ARG A 179 6.85 4.97 12.13
N GLU A 180 6.79 6.09 11.41
CA GLU A 180 5.96 7.23 11.79
C GLU A 180 4.48 6.84 11.86
N ILE A 181 4.03 6.05 10.89
CA ILE A 181 2.66 5.53 10.84
C ILE A 181 2.36 4.62 12.02
N ALA A 182 3.26 3.67 12.32
CA ALA A 182 3.08 2.78 13.46
C ALA A 182 2.87 3.59 14.76
N ALA A 183 3.70 4.62 14.97
CA ALA A 183 3.60 5.51 16.13
C ALA A 183 2.32 6.36 16.17
N MET A 184 1.73 6.65 15.00
CA MET A 184 0.41 7.29 14.91
C MET A 184 -0.71 6.30 15.25
N VAL A 185 -0.69 5.11 14.66
CA VAL A 185 -1.74 4.08 14.84
C VAL A 185 -1.87 3.65 16.30
N GLU A 186 -0.77 3.58 17.04
CA GLU A 186 -0.77 3.29 18.49
C GLU A 186 -1.64 4.27 19.32
N LYS A 187 -1.88 5.48 18.81
CA LYS A 187 -2.63 6.53 19.50
C LYS A 187 -4.08 6.64 19.03
N PHE A 188 -4.51 5.77 18.12
CA PHE A 188 -5.85 5.87 17.55
C PHE A 188 -6.94 5.58 18.58
N PRO A 189 -8.10 6.26 18.46
CA PRO A 189 -9.28 5.89 19.22
C PRO A 189 -9.70 4.44 18.94
N ALA A 190 -10.03 3.68 19.98
CA ALA A 190 -10.37 2.25 19.83
C ALA A 190 -11.54 2.00 18.85
N HIS A 191 -12.50 2.91 18.75
CA HIS A 191 -13.66 2.76 17.87
C HIS A 191 -13.32 2.83 16.37
N VAL A 192 -12.15 3.37 15.98
CA VAL A 192 -11.72 3.40 14.57
C VAL A 192 -10.88 2.18 14.17
N LEU A 193 -10.24 1.51 15.13
CA LEU A 193 -9.35 0.36 14.88
C LEU A 193 -10.01 -0.78 14.07
N PRO A 194 -11.30 -1.12 14.24
CA PRO A 194 -11.96 -2.13 13.39
C PRO A 194 -12.00 -1.77 11.89
N TYR A 195 -11.97 -0.49 11.52
CA TYR A 195 -11.88 -0.08 10.12
C TYR A 195 -10.45 -0.16 9.60
N VAL A 196 -9.46 0.21 10.42
CA VAL A 196 -8.03 0.05 10.10
C VAL A 196 -7.69 -1.42 9.85
N ILE A 197 -8.12 -2.31 10.77
CA ILE A 197 -7.93 -3.77 10.66
C ILE A 197 -8.52 -4.31 9.36
N ARG A 198 -9.78 -3.97 9.05
CA ARG A 198 -10.43 -4.47 7.82
C ARG A 198 -9.76 -3.94 6.55
N ASN A 199 -9.29 -2.70 6.56
CA ASN A 199 -8.55 -2.17 5.41
C ASN A 199 -7.20 -2.89 5.24
N MET A 200 -6.49 -3.17 6.34
CA MET A 200 -5.27 -3.99 6.31
C MET A 200 -5.53 -5.39 5.73
N GLU A 201 -6.52 -6.11 6.26
CA GLU A 201 -6.87 -7.46 5.79
C GLU A 201 -7.22 -7.47 4.29
N GLN A 202 -8.00 -6.50 3.83
CA GLN A 202 -8.38 -6.39 2.42
C GLN A 202 -7.19 -6.02 1.54
N THR A 203 -6.37 -5.06 1.95
CA THR A 203 -5.18 -4.62 1.22
C THR A 203 -4.17 -5.75 1.10
N GLY A 204 -3.84 -6.40 2.22
CA GLY A 204 -2.90 -7.52 2.24
C GLY A 204 -3.32 -8.66 1.33
N ARG A 205 -4.61 -9.06 1.41
CA ARG A 205 -5.17 -10.09 0.54
C ARG A 205 -5.08 -9.71 -0.94
N LEU A 206 -5.63 -8.55 -1.31
CA LEU A 206 -5.70 -8.14 -2.72
C LEU A 206 -4.31 -7.95 -3.31
N TYR A 207 -3.36 -7.38 -2.55
CA TYR A 207 -2.00 -7.18 -3.03
C TYR A 207 -1.26 -8.51 -3.24
N THR A 208 -1.39 -9.45 -2.30
CA THR A 208 -0.83 -10.80 -2.45
C THR A 208 -1.46 -11.53 -3.64
N GLU A 209 -2.79 -11.53 -3.77
CA GLU A 209 -3.49 -12.17 -4.90
C GLU A 209 -3.07 -11.56 -6.25
N MET A 210 -2.90 -10.23 -6.31
CA MET A 210 -2.40 -9.53 -7.50
C MET A 210 -1.03 -10.05 -7.95
N LEU A 211 -0.06 -10.11 -7.02
CA LEU A 211 1.29 -10.62 -7.31
C LEU A 211 1.26 -12.08 -7.76
N GLU A 212 0.52 -12.92 -7.06
CA GLU A 212 0.40 -14.34 -7.40
C GLU A 212 -0.24 -14.57 -8.77
N ASN A 213 -1.28 -13.80 -9.11
CA ASN A 213 -1.99 -13.95 -10.37
C ASN A 213 -1.13 -13.49 -11.55
N ILE A 214 -0.37 -12.40 -11.40
CA ILE A 214 0.63 -12.00 -12.40
C ILE A 214 1.69 -13.10 -12.58
N ALA A 215 2.23 -13.64 -11.46
CA ALA A 215 3.24 -14.70 -11.53
C ALA A 215 2.72 -16.00 -12.18
N LYS A 216 1.47 -16.40 -11.87
CA LYS A 216 0.80 -17.55 -12.49
C LYS A 216 0.60 -17.35 -13.99
N LYS A 217 0.17 -16.15 -14.41
CA LYS A 217 -0.05 -15.81 -15.83
C LYS A 217 1.23 -16.07 -16.64
N VAL A 218 2.36 -15.48 -16.25
CA VAL A 218 3.63 -15.62 -17.00
C VAL A 218 4.23 -17.03 -16.91
N SER A 219 3.92 -17.80 -15.87
CA SER A 219 4.36 -19.19 -15.75
C SER A 219 3.58 -20.13 -16.67
N SER A 220 2.31 -19.83 -16.93
CA SER A 220 1.44 -20.64 -17.79
C SER A 220 1.70 -20.49 -19.30
N VAL A 221 2.33 -19.38 -19.71
CA VAL A 221 2.66 -19.11 -21.12
C VAL A 221 3.93 -19.85 -21.57
N ASN A 222 4.73 -20.37 -20.64
CA ASN A 222 5.98 -21.06 -20.90
C ASN A 222 5.88 -22.62 -20.91
N ASN A 223 4.67 -23.18 -20.84
CA ASN A 223 4.38 -24.61 -20.96
C ASN A 223 3.48 -24.90 -22.17
#